data_AF-A0A7V9ZMJ8-F1
#
_entry.id   AF-A0A7V9ZMJ8-F1
#
_cell.length_a   1.000
_cell.length_b   1.000
_cell.length_c   1.000
_cell.angle_alpha   90.00
_cell.angle_beta   90.00
_cell.angle_gamma   90.00
#
_symmetry.space_group_name_H-M   'P 1'
#
loop_
_entity.id
_entity.type
_entity.pdbx_description
1 polymer ?
#
loop_
_entity_poly.entity_id
_entity_poly.type
_entity_poly.pdbx_seq_one_letter_code
_entity_poly.pdbx_strand_id
1 'polypeptide(L)'
;MKDAISVLLDGLFDAAQGFEEIEKIAADLFTAGNLNSLQTSKSLYEKLVSRGKGRQSAVEAAKKGILSDDYETRNISRWLFNKLFEDKFGYKEAIEAITLGFLNEDIMISGSARELSEKLFAHGLGIDEGIQAACQGFLNPGLLVQNSARLLFEKLFNYGYGFNEATRMAGEALLTDNISIKMSGLSLHCKLLVAGKGIESAESAFEEVLKGTVKQLKSHVKQLCRYDLKT
;
A
#
# COMPACT_ATOMS: atom_id res chain seq x y z
N MET A 1 38.92 -3.76 13.18
CA MET A 1 39.67 -2.59 12.71
C MET A 1 38.68 -1.73 11.96
N LYS A 2 38.34 -0.51 12.43
CA LYS A 2 37.48 0.39 11.65
C LYS A 2 38.22 0.73 10.35
N ASP A 3 37.54 0.66 9.20
CA ASP A 3 38.16 1.10 7.95
C ASP A 3 38.41 2.62 7.98
N ALA A 4 39.35 3.09 7.16
CA ALA A 4 39.75 4.49 7.14
C ALA A 4 38.59 5.45 6.77
N ILE A 5 37.61 4.95 6.01
CA ILE A 5 36.42 5.71 5.60
C ILE A 5 35.51 5.93 6.81
N SER A 6 35.31 4.90 7.64
CA SER A 6 34.54 4.97 8.88
C SER A 6 35.13 5.98 9.86
N VAL A 7 36.46 6.02 10.01
CA VAL A 7 37.16 6.99 10.86
C VAL A 7 37.03 8.42 10.32
N LEU A 8 37.19 8.60 9.00
CA LEU A 8 37.05 9.90 8.36
C LEU A 8 35.62 10.44 8.48
N LEU A 9 34.61 9.59 8.26
CA LEU A 9 33.22 9.94 8.44
C LEU A 9 32.91 10.31 9.88
N ASP A 10 33.37 9.51 10.86
CA ASP A 10 33.19 9.83 12.29
C ASP A 10 33.79 11.20 12.61
N GLY A 11 34.99 11.52 12.10
CA GLY A 11 35.61 12.83 12.28
C GLY A 11 34.82 13.99 11.64
N LEU A 12 34.25 13.80 10.44
CA LEU A 12 33.38 14.79 9.80
C LEU A 12 32.08 15.01 10.60
N PHE A 13 31.49 13.93 11.09
CA PHE A 13 30.30 13.98 11.94
C PHE A 13 30.56 14.70 13.27
N ASP A 14 31.71 14.47 13.90
CA ASP A 14 32.09 15.10 15.17
C ASP A 14 32.44 16.58 15.00
N ALA A 15 32.99 16.96 13.85
CA ALA A 15 33.24 18.36 13.49
C ALA A 15 31.96 19.12 13.04
N ALA A 16 30.82 18.42 12.89
CA ALA A 16 29.58 18.94 12.31
C ALA A 16 29.75 19.60 10.93
N GLN A 17 30.63 19.03 10.10
CA GLN A 17 30.97 19.53 8.76
C GLN A 17 30.69 18.47 7.69
N GLY A 18 30.49 18.92 6.45
CA GLY A 18 30.40 18.04 5.28
C GLY A 18 29.10 17.20 5.19
N PHE A 19 28.03 17.61 5.88
CA PHE A 19 26.77 16.86 5.87
C PHE A 19 26.18 16.71 4.47
N GLU A 20 26.26 17.76 3.64
CA GLU A 20 25.72 17.75 2.29
C GLU A 20 26.46 16.73 1.39
N GLU A 21 27.79 16.67 1.49
CA GLU A 21 28.60 15.68 0.78
C GLU A 21 28.31 14.26 1.27
N ILE A 22 28.15 14.06 2.59
CA ILE A 22 27.80 12.76 3.15
C ILE A 22 26.39 12.33 2.71
N GLU A 23 25.43 13.24 2.69
CA GLU A 23 24.08 13.00 2.17
C GLU A 23 24.12 12.58 0.71
N LYS A 24 24.92 13.26 -0.12
CA LYS A 24 25.12 12.90 -1.52
C LYS A 24 25.74 11.52 -1.67
N ILE A 25 26.80 11.22 -0.92
CA ILE A 25 27.45 9.89 -0.93
C ILE A 25 26.45 8.81 -0.51
N ALA A 26 25.64 9.07 0.52
CA ALA A 26 24.61 8.12 0.96
C ALA A 26 23.57 7.85 -0.14
N ALA A 27 23.11 8.88 -0.84
CA ALA A 27 22.16 8.77 -1.94
C ALA A 27 22.75 8.05 -3.18
N ASP A 28 24.00 8.34 -3.52
CA ASP A 28 24.72 7.71 -4.63
C ASP A 28 24.92 6.21 -4.34
N LEU A 29 25.35 5.87 -3.13
CA LEU A 29 25.52 4.48 -2.69
C LEU A 29 24.18 3.73 -2.62
N PHE A 30 23.10 4.42 -2.22
CA PHE A 30 21.75 3.83 -2.24
C PHE A 30 21.35 3.45 -3.67
N THR A 31 21.59 4.36 -4.61
CA THR A 31 21.23 4.19 -6.03
C THR A 31 22.09 3.13 -6.72
N ALA A 32 23.33 2.93 -6.28
CA ALA A 32 24.22 1.90 -6.82
C ALA A 32 23.68 0.46 -6.63
N GLY A 33 22.79 0.24 -5.66
CA GLY A 33 21.96 -0.97 -5.55
C GLY A 33 22.67 -2.28 -5.17
N ASN A 34 24.00 -2.34 -5.13
CA ASN A 34 24.71 -3.52 -4.65
C ASN A 34 24.71 -3.57 -3.12
N LEU A 35 24.75 -4.79 -2.55
CA LEU A 35 24.60 -5.02 -1.11
C LEU A 35 25.57 -4.19 -0.26
N ASN A 36 26.85 -4.11 -0.63
CA ASN A 36 27.85 -3.38 0.15
C ASN A 36 27.59 -1.86 0.14
N SER A 37 27.25 -1.30 -1.03
CA SER A 37 26.88 0.11 -1.15
C SER A 37 25.61 0.41 -0.37
N LEU A 38 24.61 -0.46 -0.46
CA LEU A 38 23.35 -0.36 0.27
C LEU A 38 23.56 -0.38 1.80
N GLN A 39 24.38 -1.29 2.35
CA GLN A 39 24.70 -1.31 3.78
C GLN A 39 25.49 -0.07 4.23
N THR A 40 26.40 0.42 3.37
CA THR A 40 27.14 1.65 3.64
C THR A 40 26.20 2.86 3.65
N SER A 41 25.31 2.97 2.66
CA SER A 41 24.26 3.99 2.58
C SER A 41 23.37 3.97 3.82
N LYS A 42 22.89 2.79 4.23
CA LYS A 42 22.11 2.60 5.46
C LYS A 42 22.83 3.17 6.68
N SER A 43 24.11 2.84 6.84
CA SER A 43 24.93 3.30 7.97
C SER A 43 25.14 4.82 7.96
N LEU A 44 25.29 5.42 6.77
CA LEU A 44 25.41 6.87 6.61
C LEU A 44 24.11 7.59 6.98
N TYR A 45 22.98 7.13 6.45
CA TYR A 45 21.67 7.68 6.80
C TYR A 45 21.35 7.52 8.28
N GLU A 46 21.75 6.41 8.92
CA GLU A 46 21.59 6.24 10.37
C GLU A 46 22.28 7.36 11.16
N LYS A 47 23.54 7.65 10.82
CA LYS A 47 24.34 8.68 11.47
C LYS A 47 23.85 10.09 11.17
N LEU A 48 23.35 10.34 9.95
CA LEU A 48 22.76 11.61 9.56
C LEU A 48 21.46 11.87 10.34
N VAL A 49 20.50 10.94 10.26
CA VAL A 49 19.16 11.10 10.86
C VAL A 49 19.25 11.21 12.38
N SER A 50 20.12 10.43 13.04
CA SER A 50 20.34 10.53 14.49
C SER A 50 20.89 11.88 14.97
N ARG A 51 21.49 12.67 14.06
CA ARG A 51 21.94 14.05 14.32
C ARG A 51 20.95 15.10 13.79
N GLY A 52 19.78 14.68 13.34
CA GLY A 52 18.76 15.56 12.74
C GLY A 52 19.16 16.13 11.38
N LYS A 53 20.08 15.48 10.66
CA LYS A 53 20.54 15.85 9.30
C LYS A 53 20.05 14.82 8.28
N GLY A 54 20.07 15.16 6.99
CA GLY A 54 19.74 14.23 5.90
C GLY A 54 18.34 13.63 5.89
N ARG A 55 17.39 14.15 6.69
CA ARG A 55 16.04 13.57 6.79
C ARG A 55 15.30 13.59 5.45
N GLN A 56 15.36 14.70 4.71
CA GLN A 56 14.69 14.78 3.40
C GLN A 56 15.33 13.83 2.39
N SER A 57 16.67 13.79 2.33
CA SER A 57 17.40 12.86 1.46
C SER A 57 17.06 11.40 1.78
N ALA A 58 17.00 11.06 3.07
CA ALA A 58 16.59 9.74 3.55
C ALA A 58 15.13 9.42 3.17
N VAL A 59 14.21 10.38 3.26
CA VAL A 59 12.82 10.24 2.82
C VAL A 59 12.75 9.94 1.32
N GLU A 60 13.45 10.70 0.48
CA GLU A 60 13.46 10.48 -0.97
C GLU A 60 14.02 9.11 -1.34
N ALA A 61 15.13 8.71 -0.70
CA ALA A 61 15.72 7.38 -0.88
C ALA A 61 14.73 6.28 -0.45
N ALA A 62 14.11 6.43 0.72
CA ALA A 62 13.14 5.48 1.24
C ALA A 62 11.93 5.34 0.31
N LYS A 63 11.32 6.48 -0.09
CA LYS A 63 10.17 6.56 -0.99
C LYS A 63 10.44 5.85 -2.32
N LYS A 64 11.59 6.15 -2.95
CA LYS A 64 11.99 5.51 -4.21
C LYS A 64 12.22 4.02 -4.03
N GLY A 65 12.93 3.62 -2.98
CA GLY A 65 13.31 2.22 -2.81
C GLY A 65 12.19 1.29 -2.37
N ILE A 66 11.08 1.78 -1.76
CA ILE A 66 9.88 0.95 -1.52
C ILE A 66 9.31 0.37 -2.82
N LEU A 67 9.43 1.10 -3.92
CA LEU A 67 8.95 0.72 -5.24
C LEU A 67 10.04 0.06 -6.11
N SER A 68 11.20 -0.26 -5.54
CA SER A 68 12.28 -0.93 -6.26
C SER A 68 11.95 -2.40 -6.52
N ASP A 69 12.46 -2.96 -7.62
CA ASP A 69 12.42 -4.41 -7.90
C ASP A 69 13.43 -5.19 -7.06
N ASP A 70 14.45 -4.53 -6.49
CA ASP A 70 15.46 -5.15 -5.64
C ASP A 70 14.98 -5.29 -4.18
N TYR A 71 15.08 -6.52 -3.66
CA TYR A 71 14.61 -6.84 -2.30
C TYR A 71 15.38 -6.08 -1.22
N GLU A 72 16.70 -5.97 -1.34
CA GLU A 72 17.53 -5.31 -0.33
C GLU A 72 17.27 -3.80 -0.29
N THR A 73 17.07 -3.19 -1.45
CA THR A 73 16.66 -1.80 -1.61
C THR A 73 15.32 -1.55 -0.92
N ARG A 74 14.30 -2.39 -1.18
CA ARG A 74 13.01 -2.29 -0.46
C ARG A 74 13.17 -2.46 1.04
N ASN A 75 14.00 -3.39 1.48
CA ASN A 75 14.23 -3.67 2.89
C ASN A 75 14.89 -2.48 3.61
N ILE A 76 15.90 -1.87 3.01
CA ILE A 76 16.57 -0.68 3.56
C ILE A 76 15.63 0.52 3.52
N SER A 77 14.82 0.68 2.48
CA SER A 77 13.78 1.71 2.44
C SER A 77 12.77 1.60 3.58
N ARG A 78 12.27 0.38 3.86
CA ARG A 78 11.40 0.15 5.02
C ARG A 78 12.12 0.51 6.32
N TRP A 79 13.39 0.14 6.45
CA TRP A 79 14.20 0.51 7.62
C TRP A 79 14.36 2.03 7.75
N LEU A 80 14.66 2.75 6.66
CA LEU A 80 14.78 4.21 6.65
C LEU A 80 13.49 4.88 7.11
N PHE A 81 12.34 4.48 6.57
CA PHE A 81 11.06 5.03 7.02
C PHE A 81 10.82 4.77 8.51
N ASN A 82 11.13 3.58 9.03
CA ASN A 82 11.00 3.32 10.47
C ASN A 82 11.85 4.28 11.29
N LYS A 83 13.09 4.51 10.85
CA LYS A 83 14.00 5.44 11.54
C LYS A 83 13.48 6.87 11.50
N LEU A 84 12.90 7.29 10.38
CA LEU A 84 12.29 8.62 10.22
C LEU A 84 11.01 8.77 11.06
N PHE A 85 10.24 7.70 11.26
CA PHE A 85 9.03 7.72 12.08
C PHE A 85 9.32 7.90 13.57
N GLU A 86 10.48 7.48 14.07
CA GLU A 86 10.93 7.76 15.45
C GLU A 86 10.97 9.28 15.71
N ASP A 87 11.29 10.07 14.68
CA ASP A 87 11.34 11.53 14.69
C ASP A 87 10.05 12.21 14.19
N LYS A 88 8.98 11.43 13.99
CA LYS A 88 7.70 11.90 13.40
C LYS A 88 7.86 12.57 12.03
N PHE A 89 8.78 12.08 11.21
CA PHE A 89 9.11 12.64 9.90
C PHE A 89 8.79 11.67 8.75
N GLY A 90 8.51 12.18 7.55
CA GLY A 90 8.37 11.37 6.33
C GLY A 90 7.06 10.59 6.18
N TYR A 91 6.05 10.87 7.02
CA TYR A 91 4.77 10.15 6.99
C TYR A 91 4.02 10.35 5.67
N LYS A 92 3.97 11.58 5.16
CA LYS A 92 3.28 11.89 3.90
C LYS A 92 3.88 11.12 2.74
N GLU A 93 5.21 11.09 2.65
CA GLU A 93 5.94 10.41 1.59
C GLU A 93 5.85 8.89 1.71
N ALA A 94 5.80 8.36 2.93
CA ALA A 94 5.50 6.95 3.17
C ALA A 94 4.10 6.58 2.69
N ILE A 95 3.10 7.41 2.98
CA ILE A 95 1.72 7.24 2.50
C ILE A 95 1.68 7.22 0.97
N GLU A 96 2.32 8.19 0.32
CA GLU A 96 2.42 8.23 -1.15
C GLU A 96 3.07 6.95 -1.72
N ALA A 97 4.17 6.48 -1.11
CA ALA A 97 4.84 5.25 -1.54
C ALA A 97 3.95 4.01 -1.35
N ILE A 98 3.22 3.94 -0.25
CA ILE A 98 2.27 2.86 0.04
C ILE A 98 1.16 2.83 -0.99
N THR A 99 0.54 3.97 -1.28
CA THR A 99 -0.55 4.08 -2.27
C THR A 99 -0.08 3.57 -3.63
N LEU A 100 1.11 3.99 -4.08
CA LEU A 100 1.68 3.51 -5.33
C LEU A 100 2.02 2.02 -5.29
N GLY A 101 2.54 1.52 -4.17
CA GLY A 101 2.91 0.11 -4.02
C GLY A 101 1.71 -0.83 -4.02
N PHE A 102 0.56 -0.42 -3.47
CA PHE A 102 -0.68 -1.20 -3.54
C PHE A 102 -1.31 -1.26 -4.93
N LEU A 103 -1.05 -0.26 -5.76
CA LEU A 103 -1.47 -0.22 -7.15
C LEU A 103 -0.48 -0.91 -8.10
N ASN A 104 0.64 -1.43 -7.57
CA ASN A 104 1.64 -2.15 -8.34
C ASN A 104 1.22 -3.62 -8.54
N GLU A 105 1.49 -4.16 -9.72
CA GLU A 105 1.20 -5.57 -10.05
C GLU A 105 2.26 -6.53 -9.49
N ASP A 106 3.43 -6.05 -9.10
CA ASP A 106 4.45 -6.85 -8.43
C ASP A 106 4.06 -7.14 -6.97
N ILE A 107 3.91 -8.43 -6.65
CA ILE A 107 3.52 -8.90 -5.32
C ILE A 107 4.54 -8.56 -4.21
N MET A 108 5.82 -8.44 -4.56
CA MET A 108 6.88 -8.09 -3.62
C MET A 108 6.87 -6.58 -3.32
N ILE A 109 6.55 -5.74 -4.31
CA ILE A 109 6.34 -4.30 -4.10
C ILE A 109 5.09 -4.08 -3.26
N SER A 110 3.96 -4.70 -3.62
CA SER A 110 2.71 -4.56 -2.85
C SER A 110 2.83 -5.11 -1.43
N GLY A 111 3.56 -6.22 -1.27
CA GLY A 111 3.92 -6.77 0.05
C GLY A 111 4.73 -5.80 0.90
N SER A 112 5.66 -5.07 0.29
CA SER A 112 6.49 -4.06 0.99
C SER A 112 5.68 -2.84 1.41
N ALA A 113 4.77 -2.36 0.56
CA ALA A 113 3.81 -1.31 0.89
C ALA A 113 2.89 -1.73 2.06
N ARG A 114 2.43 -2.99 2.07
CA ARG A 114 1.62 -3.53 3.17
C ARG A 114 2.37 -3.53 4.51
N GLU A 115 3.62 -3.96 4.54
CA GLU A 115 4.41 -3.94 5.78
C GLU A 115 4.62 -2.51 6.30
N LEU A 116 4.81 -1.55 5.40
CA LEU A 116 4.96 -0.15 5.78
C LEU A 116 3.65 0.46 6.28
N SER A 117 2.51 0.13 5.65
CA SER A 117 1.20 0.65 6.06
C SER A 117 0.79 0.16 7.44
N GLU A 118 1.11 -1.08 7.80
CA GLU A 118 0.85 -1.63 9.14
C GLU A 118 1.46 -0.76 10.24
N LYS A 119 2.65 -0.20 10.00
CA LYS A 119 3.33 0.68 10.96
C LYS A 119 2.71 2.07 11.04
N LEU A 120 2.26 2.63 9.92
CA LEU A 120 1.57 3.92 9.93
C LEU A 120 0.22 3.84 10.62
N PHE A 121 -0.56 2.79 10.33
CA PHE A 121 -1.89 2.61 10.90
C PHE A 121 -1.84 2.39 12.42
N ALA A 122 -0.80 1.73 12.92
CA ALA A 122 -0.55 1.60 14.35
C ALA A 122 -0.38 2.96 15.07
N HIS A 123 -0.04 4.02 14.33
CA HIS A 123 0.06 5.39 14.83
C HIS A 123 -1.15 6.25 14.45
N GLY A 124 -2.19 5.66 13.83
CA GLY A 124 -3.37 6.39 13.33
C GLY A 124 -3.07 7.30 12.14
N LEU A 125 -2.00 7.05 11.40
CA LEU A 125 -1.56 7.88 10.27
C LEU A 125 -1.86 7.18 8.94
N GLY A 126 -2.15 7.97 7.90
CA GLY A 126 -2.36 7.44 6.54
C GLY A 126 -3.63 6.63 6.33
N ILE A 127 -4.58 6.72 7.28
CA ILE A 127 -5.82 5.94 7.26
C ILE A 127 -6.68 6.31 6.05
N ASP A 128 -6.91 7.60 5.84
CA ASP A 128 -7.78 8.08 4.75
C ASP A 128 -7.17 7.78 3.37
N GLU A 129 -5.87 7.98 3.21
CA GLU A 129 -5.16 7.65 1.97
C GLU A 129 -5.08 6.14 1.75
N GLY A 130 -4.96 5.35 2.82
CA GLY A 130 -5.06 3.89 2.78
C GLY A 130 -6.44 3.43 2.31
N ILE A 131 -7.51 4.04 2.84
CA ILE A 131 -8.89 3.77 2.40
C ILE A 131 -9.05 4.16 0.92
N GLN A 132 -8.54 5.31 0.51
CA GLN A 132 -8.61 5.76 -0.89
C GLN A 132 -7.87 4.81 -1.83
N ALA A 133 -6.66 4.38 -1.46
CA ALA A 133 -5.87 3.42 -2.23
C ALA A 133 -6.58 2.07 -2.34
N ALA A 134 -7.19 1.59 -1.24
CA ALA A 134 -7.98 0.36 -1.25
C ALA A 134 -9.18 0.50 -2.19
N CYS A 135 -9.92 1.61 -2.15
CA CYS A 135 -11.02 1.87 -3.06
C CYS A 135 -10.58 1.85 -4.52
N GLN A 136 -9.49 2.57 -4.85
CA GLN A 136 -8.97 2.64 -6.22
C GLN A 136 -8.52 1.28 -6.74
N GLY A 137 -7.80 0.49 -5.92
CA GLY A 137 -7.32 -0.82 -6.34
C GLY A 137 -8.41 -1.88 -6.42
N PHE A 138 -9.51 -1.75 -5.66
CA PHE A 138 -10.52 -2.81 -5.56
C PHE A 138 -11.32 -3.02 -6.86
N LEU A 139 -11.60 -1.95 -7.62
CA LEU A 139 -12.27 -2.04 -8.93
C LEU A 139 -11.27 -2.08 -10.09
N ASN A 140 -9.96 -2.12 -9.82
CA ASN A 140 -8.95 -2.23 -10.86
C ASN A 140 -9.12 -3.58 -11.60
N PRO A 141 -9.00 -3.68 -12.93
CA PRO A 141 -9.13 -4.96 -13.63
C PRO A 141 -8.01 -5.96 -13.33
N GLY A 142 -6.84 -5.51 -12.86
CA GLY A 142 -5.70 -6.33 -12.50
C GLY A 142 -5.94 -7.12 -11.21
N LEU A 143 -5.94 -8.45 -11.31
CA LEU A 143 -6.23 -9.35 -10.18
C LEU A 143 -5.29 -9.12 -8.97
N LEU A 144 -4.02 -8.83 -9.22
CA LEU A 144 -3.03 -8.60 -8.17
C LEU A 144 -3.30 -7.28 -7.42
N VAL A 145 -3.72 -6.25 -8.14
CA VAL A 145 -4.13 -4.96 -7.56
C VAL A 145 -5.43 -5.11 -6.75
N GLN A 146 -6.43 -5.83 -7.27
CA GLN A 146 -7.66 -6.15 -6.52
C GLN A 146 -7.36 -6.87 -5.21
N ASN A 147 -6.49 -7.89 -5.27
CA ASN A 147 -6.08 -8.65 -4.09
C ASN A 147 -5.35 -7.77 -3.07
N SER A 148 -4.46 -6.91 -3.55
CA SER A 148 -3.71 -5.98 -2.72
C SER A 148 -4.64 -4.97 -2.03
N ALA A 149 -5.62 -4.43 -2.75
CA ALA A 149 -6.67 -3.57 -2.20
C ALA A 149 -7.55 -4.27 -1.16
N ARG A 150 -7.97 -5.50 -1.42
CA ARG A 150 -8.73 -6.30 -0.44
C ARG A 150 -7.92 -6.51 0.84
N LEU A 151 -6.65 -6.88 0.72
CA LEU A 151 -5.77 -7.04 1.89
C LEU A 151 -5.57 -5.72 2.65
N LEU A 152 -5.54 -4.58 1.95
CA LEU A 152 -5.48 -3.27 2.57
C LEU A 152 -6.75 -2.97 3.39
N PHE A 153 -7.94 -3.23 2.84
CA PHE A 153 -9.19 -3.14 3.62
C PHE A 153 -9.17 -4.02 4.87
N GLU A 154 -8.74 -5.28 4.74
CA GLU A 154 -8.62 -6.18 5.90
C GLU A 154 -7.69 -5.62 6.98
N LYS A 155 -6.60 -4.96 6.59
CA LYS A 155 -5.70 -4.31 7.53
C LYS A 155 -6.35 -3.10 8.19
N LEU A 156 -7.05 -2.26 7.43
CA LEU A 156 -7.80 -1.11 7.96
C LEU A 156 -8.87 -1.55 8.97
N PHE A 157 -9.55 -2.68 8.73
CA PHE A 157 -10.53 -3.24 9.67
C PHE A 157 -9.93 -3.59 11.02
N ASN A 158 -8.69 -4.12 11.05
CA ASN A 158 -8.00 -4.43 12.30
C ASN A 158 -7.76 -3.19 13.17
N TYR A 159 -7.75 -2.01 12.55
CA TYR A 159 -7.62 -0.72 13.23
C TYR A 159 -8.97 0.00 13.39
N GLY A 160 -10.08 -0.60 12.92
CA GLY A 160 -11.42 -0.04 13.08
C GLY A 160 -11.85 0.93 11.99
N TYR A 161 -11.16 0.98 10.84
CA TYR A 161 -11.38 1.97 9.78
C TYR A 161 -11.83 1.34 8.44
N GLY A 162 -12.39 2.18 7.55
CA GLY A 162 -12.67 1.81 6.16
C GLY A 162 -13.89 0.92 5.92
N PHE A 163 -14.72 0.68 6.94
CA PHE A 163 -15.90 -0.19 6.83
C PHE A 163 -16.94 0.34 5.84
N ASN A 164 -17.27 1.64 5.91
CA ASN A 164 -18.30 2.24 5.05
C ASN A 164 -17.87 2.20 3.58
N GLU A 165 -16.62 2.54 3.31
CA GLU A 165 -16.03 2.51 1.98
C GLU A 165 -15.96 1.09 1.46
N ALA A 166 -15.49 0.12 2.26
CA ALA A 166 -15.47 -1.27 1.87
C ALA A 166 -16.88 -1.81 1.56
N THR A 167 -17.88 -1.46 2.36
CA THR A 167 -19.30 -1.78 2.08
C THR A 167 -19.74 -1.24 0.73
N ARG A 168 -19.46 0.04 0.45
CA ARG A 168 -19.81 0.69 -0.82
C ARG A 168 -19.10 0.01 -1.98
N MET A 169 -17.79 -0.20 -1.87
CA MET A 169 -16.97 -0.83 -2.90
C MET A 169 -17.42 -2.27 -3.19
N ALA A 170 -17.76 -3.04 -2.15
CA ALA A 170 -18.26 -4.40 -2.29
C ALA A 170 -19.61 -4.43 -3.04
N GLY A 171 -20.54 -3.53 -2.69
CA GLY A 171 -21.82 -3.38 -3.39
C GLY A 171 -21.63 -3.00 -4.87
N GLU A 172 -20.79 -1.99 -5.15
CA GLU A 172 -20.47 -1.58 -6.52
C GLU A 172 -19.86 -2.72 -7.34
N ALA A 173 -18.96 -3.50 -6.74
CA ALA A 173 -18.32 -4.63 -7.39
C ALA A 173 -19.31 -5.71 -7.86
N LEU A 174 -20.38 -5.96 -7.10
CA LEU A 174 -21.42 -6.94 -7.44
C LEU A 174 -22.25 -6.51 -8.66
N LEU A 175 -22.33 -5.21 -8.93
CA LEU A 175 -23.06 -4.65 -10.07
C LEU A 175 -22.23 -4.65 -11.37
N THR A 176 -20.93 -4.95 -11.30
CA THR A 176 -20.05 -4.98 -12.48
C THR A 176 -20.29 -6.22 -13.34
N ASP A 177 -20.02 -6.16 -14.64
CA ASP A 177 -20.06 -7.36 -15.50
C ASP A 177 -18.79 -8.23 -15.38
N ASN A 178 -17.73 -7.72 -14.75
CA ASN A 178 -16.49 -8.44 -14.55
C ASN A 178 -16.64 -9.47 -13.41
N ILE A 179 -16.58 -10.76 -13.76
CA ILE A 179 -16.75 -11.85 -12.81
C ILE A 179 -15.68 -11.84 -11.71
N SER A 180 -14.44 -11.44 -12.01
CA SER A 180 -13.37 -11.33 -11.01
C SER A 180 -13.71 -10.26 -9.98
N ILE A 181 -14.15 -9.08 -10.43
CA ILE A 181 -14.53 -7.98 -9.55
C ILE A 181 -15.75 -8.38 -8.70
N LYS A 182 -16.76 -9.02 -9.29
CA LYS A 182 -17.90 -9.59 -8.55
C LYS A 182 -17.46 -10.54 -7.43
N MET A 183 -16.56 -11.48 -7.73
CA MET A 183 -16.03 -12.42 -6.74
C MET A 183 -15.23 -11.71 -5.64
N SER A 184 -14.46 -10.69 -5.99
CA SER A 184 -13.77 -9.81 -5.02
C SER A 184 -14.78 -9.07 -4.13
N GLY A 185 -15.89 -8.58 -4.69
CA GLY A 185 -17.01 -7.97 -3.96
C GLY A 185 -17.61 -8.90 -2.91
N LEU A 186 -17.95 -10.14 -3.31
CA LEU A 186 -18.44 -11.17 -2.39
C LEU A 186 -17.42 -11.47 -1.28
N SER A 187 -16.15 -11.60 -1.64
CA SER A 187 -15.06 -11.84 -0.68
C SER A 187 -14.94 -10.70 0.34
N LEU A 188 -15.02 -9.44 -0.10
CA LEU A 188 -14.97 -8.29 0.79
C LEU A 188 -16.19 -8.22 1.73
N HIS A 189 -17.39 -8.57 1.27
CA HIS A 189 -18.56 -8.72 2.13
C HIS A 189 -18.34 -9.78 3.23
N CYS A 190 -17.77 -10.93 2.88
CA CYS A 190 -17.44 -11.94 3.89
C CYS A 190 -16.47 -11.40 4.94
N LYS A 191 -15.49 -10.59 4.53
CA LYS A 191 -14.52 -9.98 5.46
C LYS A 191 -15.16 -8.95 6.38
N LEU A 192 -16.08 -8.14 5.87
CA LEU A 192 -16.88 -7.22 6.68
C LEU A 192 -17.66 -7.98 7.76
N LEU A 193 -18.38 -9.04 7.37
CA LEU A 193 -19.13 -9.90 8.31
C LEU A 193 -18.25 -10.46 9.42
N VAL A 194 -17.07 -10.98 9.07
CA VAL A 194 -16.10 -11.52 10.05
C VAL A 194 -15.58 -10.43 10.99
N ALA A 195 -15.42 -9.19 10.51
CA ALA A 195 -15.03 -8.05 11.33
C ALA A 195 -16.17 -7.53 12.24
N GLY A 196 -17.33 -8.21 12.27
CA GLY A 196 -18.47 -7.83 13.08
C GLY A 196 -19.17 -6.55 12.60
N LYS A 197 -18.94 -6.15 11.35
CA LYS A 197 -19.52 -4.97 10.72
C LYS A 197 -20.26 -5.38 9.45
N GLY A 198 -21.49 -4.91 9.29
CA GLY A 198 -22.19 -5.04 8.02
C GLY A 198 -23.02 -6.30 7.84
N ILE A 199 -23.66 -6.84 8.89
CA ILE A 199 -24.79 -7.76 8.70
C ILE A 199 -25.92 -7.02 7.94
N GLU A 200 -26.38 -5.87 8.45
CA GLU A 200 -27.41 -5.05 7.80
C GLU A 200 -26.98 -4.57 6.40
N SER A 201 -25.71 -4.21 6.25
CA SER A 201 -25.17 -3.77 4.96
C SER A 201 -25.02 -4.93 3.95
N ALA A 202 -24.58 -6.11 4.40
CA ALA A 202 -24.50 -7.28 3.54
C ALA A 202 -25.91 -7.73 3.13
N GLU A 203 -26.88 -7.75 4.04
CA GLU A 203 -28.28 -8.04 3.75
C GLU A 203 -28.85 -7.10 2.68
N SER A 204 -28.68 -5.79 2.85
CA SER A 204 -29.13 -4.81 1.84
C SER A 204 -28.43 -4.99 0.49
N ALA A 205 -27.13 -5.26 0.47
CA ALA A 205 -26.38 -5.50 -0.76
C ALA A 205 -26.83 -6.81 -1.45
N PHE A 206 -27.03 -7.88 -0.68
CA PHE A 206 -27.57 -9.14 -1.20
C PHE A 206 -28.98 -8.95 -1.77
N GLU A 207 -29.85 -8.19 -1.10
CA GLU A 207 -31.18 -7.87 -1.62
C GLU A 207 -31.13 -7.12 -2.95
N GLU A 208 -30.28 -6.09 -3.08
CA GLU A 208 -30.15 -5.33 -4.32
C GLU A 208 -29.62 -6.21 -5.47
N VAL A 209 -28.61 -7.04 -5.19
CA VAL A 209 -28.08 -7.98 -6.18
C VAL A 209 -29.15 -8.97 -6.61
N LEU A 210 -29.89 -9.56 -5.67
CA LEU A 210 -31.00 -10.46 -5.98
C LEU A 210 -32.08 -9.77 -6.82
N LYS A 211 -32.47 -8.53 -6.47
CA LYS A 211 -33.42 -7.74 -7.27
C LYS A 211 -32.91 -7.50 -8.69
N GLY A 212 -31.63 -7.16 -8.85
CA GLY A 212 -30.96 -6.98 -10.14
C GLY A 212 -30.96 -8.25 -10.99
N THR A 213 -30.53 -9.38 -10.40
CA THR A 213 -30.50 -10.69 -11.07
C THR A 213 -31.90 -11.14 -11.50
N VAL A 214 -32.90 -10.99 -10.63
CA VAL A 214 -34.30 -11.30 -10.94
C VAL A 214 -34.81 -10.44 -12.10
N LYS A 215 -34.46 -9.15 -12.14
CA LYS A 215 -34.82 -8.24 -13.24
C LYS A 215 -34.20 -8.67 -14.57
N GLN A 216 -32.91 -9.05 -14.58
CA GLN A 216 -32.23 -9.57 -15.76
C GLN A 216 -32.86 -10.87 -16.26
N LEU A 217 -33.12 -11.83 -15.37
CA LEU A 217 -33.80 -13.09 -15.69
C LEU A 217 -35.18 -12.85 -16.33
N LYS A 218 -35.99 -11.95 -15.74
CA LYS A 218 -37.30 -11.58 -16.31
C LYS A 218 -37.19 -10.98 -17.72
N SER A 219 -36.15 -10.17 -17.98
CA SER A 219 -35.89 -9.63 -19.31
C SER A 219 -35.54 -10.74 -20.31
N HIS A 220 -34.68 -11.67 -19.91
CA HIS A 220 -34.24 -12.78 -20.75
C HIS A 220 -35.39 -13.72 -21.12
N VAL A 221 -36.24 -14.08 -20.13
CA VAL A 221 -37.45 -14.89 -20.37
C VAL A 221 -38.39 -14.20 -21.35
N LYS A 222 -38.62 -12.89 -21.21
CA LYS A 222 -39.46 -12.13 -22.16
C LYS A 222 -38.90 -12.13 -23.59
N GLN A 223 -37.57 -12.11 -23.75
CA GLN A 223 -36.95 -12.19 -25.07
C GLN A 223 -37.15 -13.56 -25.69
N LEU A 224 -36.93 -14.64 -24.93
CA LEU A 224 -37.15 -16.02 -25.40
C LEU A 224 -38.62 -16.24 -25.82
N CYS A 225 -39.57 -15.84 -24.98
CA CYS A 225 -41.00 -15.99 -25.31
C CYS A 225 -41.46 -15.16 -26.53
N ARG A 226 -40.71 -14.12 -26.92
CA ARG A 226 -41.00 -13.33 -28.14
C ARG A 226 -40.39 -13.94 -29.39
N TYR A 227 -39.35 -14.75 -29.26
CA TYR A 227 -38.74 -15.47 -30.38
C TYR A 227 -39.62 -16.64 -30.83
N ASP A 228 -40.26 -17.35 -29.90
CA ASP A 228 -41.17 -18.48 -30.21
C ASP A 228 -42.48 -18.07 -30.92
N LEU A 229 -42.83 -16.78 -30.94
CA LEU A 229 -44.03 -16.26 -31.63
C LEU A 229 -43.75 -15.74 -33.05
N LYS A 230 -42.50 -15.81 -33.52
CA LYS A 230 -42.07 -15.31 -34.84
C LYS A 230 -41.58 -16.41 -35.80
N THR A 231 -41.64 -17.68 -35.39
CA THR A 231 -41.45 -18.88 -36.23
C THR A 231 -42.78 -19.55 -36.49
#